data_AF-A0A953M145-F1
#
_entry.id   AF-A0A953M145-F1
#
_cell.length_a   1.000
_cell.length_b   1.000
_cell.length_c   1.000
_cell.angle_alpha   90.00
_cell.angle_beta   90.00
_cell.angle_gamma   90.00
#
_symmetry.space_group_name_H-M   'P 1'
#
loop_
_entity.id
_entity.type
_entity.pdbx_description
1 polymer ?
#
loop_
_entity_poly.entity_id
_entity_poly.type
_entity_poly.pdbx_seq_one_letter_code
_entity_poly.pdbx_strand_id
1 'polypeptide(L)' 'MRARSAYGDTAEYFDVLRDKARFKEMLAYTKGVSQVPVIVEGEKVTIGYGGS' A
#
# COMPACT_ATOMS: atom_id res chain seq x y z
N MET A 1 9.99 -1.26 10.90
CA MET A 1 9.07 -1.48 9.75
C MET A 1 7.69 -1.85 10.29
N ARG A 2 6.78 -0.88 10.49
CA ARG A 2 5.50 -1.06 11.23
C ARG A 2 4.26 -1.31 10.34
N ALA A 3 4.45 -1.73 9.08
CA ALA A 3 3.31 -2.08 8.22
C ALA A 3 2.77 -3.50 8.48
N ARG A 4 3.63 -4.50 8.72
CA ARG A 4 3.19 -5.90 8.99
C ARG A 4 2.59 -6.11 10.38
N SER A 5 3.03 -5.34 11.38
CA SER A 5 2.58 -5.52 12.78
C SER A 5 1.18 -4.97 13.04
N ALA A 6 0.64 -4.11 12.18
CA ALA A 6 -0.65 -3.44 12.40
C ALA A 6 -1.84 -4.20 11.82
N TYR A 7 -1.63 -5.02 10.77
CA TYR A 7 -2.70 -5.69 10.03
C TYR A 7 -2.63 -7.23 10.01
N GLY A 8 -1.58 -7.83 10.61
CA GLY A 8 -1.49 -9.28 10.83
C GLY A 8 -1.79 -10.13 9.58
N ASP A 9 -2.59 -11.19 9.75
CA ASP A 9 -3.01 -12.13 8.68
C ASP A 9 -4.22 -11.65 7.86
N THR A 10 -4.78 -10.48 8.15
CA THR A 10 -6.02 -10.00 7.48
C THR A 10 -5.78 -9.04 6.33
N ALA A 11 -4.52 -8.65 6.08
CA ALA A 11 -4.16 -7.77 4.96
C ALA A 11 -3.26 -8.50 3.96
N GLU A 12 -3.63 -8.42 2.69
CA GLU A 12 -2.78 -8.89 1.61
C GLU A 12 -1.64 -7.89 1.36
N TYR A 13 -0.40 -8.39 1.44
CA TYR A 13 0.78 -7.59 1.18
C TYR A 13 1.28 -7.82 -0.25
N PHE A 14 1.32 -6.76 -1.04
CA PHE A 14 1.88 -6.77 -2.39
C PHE A 14 3.17 -5.95 -2.46
N ASP A 15 4.24 -6.58 -2.94
CA ASP A 15 5.47 -5.87 -3.29
C ASP A 15 5.35 -5.29 -4.70
N VAL A 16 4.88 -4.04 -4.77
CA VAL A 16 4.69 -3.30 -6.02
C VAL A 16 6.01 -2.99 -6.75
N LEU A 17 7.17 -3.11 -6.10
CA LEU A 17 8.46 -2.93 -6.79
C LEU A 17 8.80 -4.16 -7.64
N ARG A 18 8.32 -5.33 -7.23
CA ARG A 18 8.52 -6.60 -7.93
C ARG A 18 7.37 -6.96 -8.86
N ASP A 19 6.15 -6.54 -8.53
CA ASP A 19 4.94 -6.80 -9.31
C ASP A 19 4.43 -5.53 -10.01
N LYS A 20 4.67 -5.44 -11.32
CA LYS A 20 4.23 -4.32 -12.15
C LYS A 20 2.70 -4.21 -12.28
N ALA A 21 1.96 -5.32 -12.15
CA ALA A 21 0.50 -5.29 -12.20
C ALA A 21 -0.05 -4.66 -10.92
N ARG A 22 0.47 -5.09 -9.76
CA ARG A 22 0.13 -4.49 -8.46
C ARG A 22 0.58 -3.03 -8.34
N PHE A 23 1.68 -2.65 -8.98
CA PHE A 23 2.07 -1.24 -9.09
C PHE A 23 1.04 -0.39 -9.84
N LYS A 24 0.54 -0.86 -10.98
CA LYS A 24 -0.50 -0.15 -11.74
C LYS A 24 -1.79 -0.03 -10.94
N GLU A 25 -2.19 -1.10 -10.25
CA GLU A 25 -3.34 -1.11 -9.36
C GLU A 25 -3.17 -0.10 -8.21
N MET A 26 -2.01 -0.08 -7.55
CA MET A 26 -1.67 0.93 -6.55
C MET A 26 -1.80 2.36 -7.11
N LEU A 27 -1.27 2.62 -8.31
CA LEU A 27 -1.38 3.95 -8.94
C LEU A 27 -2.84 4.36 -9.22
N ALA A 28 -3.72 3.40 -9.54
CA ALA A 28 -5.14 3.68 -9.71
C ALA A 28 -5.77 4.14 -8.39
N TYR A 29 -5.43 3.50 -7.27
CA TYR A 29 -5.90 3.90 -5.94
C TYR A 29 -5.33 5.24 -5.47
N THR A 30 -4.05 5.52 -5.78
CA THR A 30 -3.37 6.73 -5.32
C THR A 30 -3.44 7.91 -6.30
N LYS A 31 -4.23 7.80 -7.37
CA LYS A 31 -4.34 8.80 -8.45
C LYS A 31 -2.98 9.18 -9.05
N GLY A 32 -2.11 8.18 -9.23
CA GLY A 32 -0.79 8.32 -9.86
C GLY A 32 0.37 8.59 -8.90
N VAL A 33 0.15 8.58 -7.59
CA VAL A 33 1.23 8.78 -6.60
C VAL A 33 2.01 7.48 -6.38
N SER A 34 3.32 7.52 -6.62
CA SER A 34 4.23 6.37 -6.50
C SER A 34 4.90 6.26 -5.12
N GLN A 35 4.30 6.82 -4.07
CA GLN A 35 4.84 6.82 -2.71
C GLN A 35 4.34 5.60 -1.93
N VAL A 36 5.26 4.85 -1.34
CA VAL A 36 4.97 3.66 -0.51
C VAL A 36 5.34 3.93 0.96
N PRO A 37 4.71 3.25 1.94
CA PRO A 37 3.64 2.27 1.81
C PRO A 37 2.27 2.90 1.48
N VAL A 38 1.44 2.17 0.73
CA VAL A 38 0.03 2.50 0.47
C VAL A 38 -0.84 1.46 1.17
N ILE A 39 -1.83 1.93 1.93
CA ILE A 39 -2.78 1.09 2.65
C ILE A 39 -4.17 1.40 2.09
N VAL A 40 -4.90 0.38 1.64
CA VAL A 40 -6.25 0.49 1.12
C VAL A 40 -7.20 -0.25 2.06
N GLU A 41 -8.10 0.49 2.71
CA GLU A 41 -9.11 -0.01 3.64
C GLU A 41 -10.51 0.30 3.06
N GLY A 42 -11.01 -0.57 2.17
CA GLY A 42 -12.24 -0.31 1.44
C GLY A 42 -12.12 0.93 0.54
N GLU A 43 -12.89 1.98 0.82
CA GLU A 43 -12.84 3.25 0.08
C GLU A 43 -11.74 4.20 0.56
N LYS A 44 -11.12 3.90 1.70
CA LYS A 44 -10.09 4.75 2.31
C LYS A 44 -8.71 4.35 1.82
N VAL A 45 -8.01 5.27 1.15
CA VAL A 45 -6.63 5.10 0.69
C VAL A 45 -5.71 5.98 1.54
N THR A 46 -4.75 5.36 2.22
CA THR A 46 -3.72 6.06 3.01
C THR A 46 -2.37 5.91 2.32
N ILE A 47 -1.73 7.04 1.99
CA ILE A 47 -0.43 7.08 1.32
C ILE A 47 0.63 7.55 2.32
N GLY A 48 1.72 6.80 2.45
CA GLY A 48 2.84 7.15 3.32
C GLY A 48 2.48 7.03 4.80
N TYR A 49 2.61 5.83 5.37
CA TYR A 49 2.47 5.66 6.81
C TYR A 49 3.76 6.11 7.52
N GLY A 50 3.68 7.21 8.26
CA GLY A 50 4.78 7.84 8.98
C GLY A 50 5.43 6.91 10.00
N GLY A 51 6.72 6.62 9.79
CA GLY A 51 7.62 6.30 10.88
C GLY A 51 8.50 7.51 11.15
N SER A 52 8.27 8.18 12.27
CA SER A 52 9.38 8.54 13.14
C SER A 52 9.94 7.29 13.83
#